data_AF-A0A5M8PD37-F1
#
_entry.id   AF-A0A5M8PD37-F1
#
_cell.length_a   1.000
_cell.length_b   1.000
_cell.length_c   1.000
_cell.angle_alpha   90.00
_cell.angle_beta   90.00
_cell.angle_gamma   90.00
#
_symmetry.space_group_name_H-M   'P 1'
#
loop_
_entity.id
_entity.type
_entity.pdbx_description
1 polymer ?
#
loop_
_entity_poly.entity_id
_entity_poly.type
_entity_poly.pdbx_seq_one_letter_code
_entity_poly.pdbx_strand_id
1 'polypeptide(L)'
;MAPTAILQHLKSYYTKDAERLPFSLSSTPSSTSSPSTYPTTRPSPTLSRDAPSVIRARIRLVTLSSTLSTLLTIYLITTLTHSTLPSTLRLLGWYPIHPLSILRPLLLTILLFSGPLFEKAIIHRSWRTWLRGRALHESLSSWIGWRNYIAGPLTEELIFRSLLTPLHLLTPLPVPRTVLLTPLYFGIAHVHHFYEYTLTHPHTPLLPALVRSLVQFAYTTLFGWYATFVFVRTGSLPAVVLAHSFCNWCGLPRLWGGWGRRG
;
A
#
# COMPACT_ATOMS: atom_id res chain seq x y z
N MET A 1 -11.87 7.56 25.00
CA MET A 1 -12.96 8.38 24.42
C MET A 1 -12.62 8.69 22.97
N ALA A 2 -13.18 7.92 22.04
CA ALA A 2 -13.03 8.13 20.60
C ALA A 2 -13.93 9.30 20.15
N PRO A 3 -13.64 10.01 19.05
CA PRO A 3 -14.39 11.19 18.65
C PRO A 3 -15.73 10.76 18.04
N THR A 4 -16.70 10.45 18.89
CA THR A 4 -18.10 10.20 18.54
C THR A 4 -18.72 11.38 17.79
N ALA A 5 -18.17 12.58 17.96
CA ALA A 5 -18.60 13.80 17.28
C ALA A 5 -18.56 13.70 15.75
N ILE A 6 -17.54 13.04 15.16
CA ILE A 6 -17.44 12.91 13.69
C ILE A 6 -18.50 11.91 13.18
N LEU A 7 -18.67 10.79 13.88
CA LEU A 7 -19.63 9.76 13.51
C LEU A 7 -21.09 10.22 13.69
N GLN A 8 -21.35 11.06 14.71
CA GLN A 8 -22.66 11.65 14.98
C GLN A 8 -22.98 12.78 13.98
N HIS A 9 -22.01 13.60 13.60
CA HIS A 9 -22.18 14.64 12.59
C HIS A 9 -22.42 14.06 11.19
N LEU A 10 -21.85 12.90 10.87
CA LEU A 10 -22.12 12.20 9.61
C LEU A 10 -23.49 11.50 9.58
N LYS A 11 -24.01 11.06 10.74
CA LYS A 11 -25.34 10.42 10.83
C LYS A 11 -26.49 11.39 10.60
N SER A 12 -26.36 12.68 10.95
CA SER A 12 -27.46 13.66 10.84
C SER A 12 -27.82 14.03 9.40
N TYR A 13 -26.94 13.75 8.42
CA TYR A 13 -27.21 14.05 7.01
C TYR A 13 -28.01 12.97 6.27
N TYR A 14 -28.18 11.78 6.85
CA TYR A 14 -28.73 10.60 6.15
C TYR A 14 -30.07 10.09 6.70
N THR A 15 -30.68 10.78 7.67
CA THR A 15 -32.06 10.45 8.12
C THR A 15 -33.17 11.06 7.27
N LYS A 16 -32.86 11.59 6.08
CA LYS A 16 -33.88 12.03 5.12
C LYS A 16 -33.75 11.26 3.81
N ASP A 17 -34.73 10.37 3.63
CA ASP A 17 -35.31 9.84 2.40
C ASP A 17 -34.35 9.33 1.32
N ALA A 18 -34.19 8.00 1.32
CA ALA A 18 -33.55 7.23 0.27
C ALA A 18 -34.43 7.17 -0.99
N GLU A 19 -34.24 8.09 -1.91
CA GLU A 19 -34.69 7.91 -3.30
C GLU A 19 -33.62 7.15 -4.11
N ARG A 20 -34.00 5.97 -4.60
CA ARG A 20 -33.16 5.13 -5.48
C ARG A 20 -33.12 5.75 -6.88
N LEU A 21 -31.93 6.12 -7.36
CA LEU A 21 -31.71 6.41 -8.78
C LEU A 21 -31.49 5.10 -9.56
N PRO A 22 -32.16 4.90 -10.72
CA PRO A 22 -31.93 3.73 -11.56
C PRO A 22 -30.68 3.91 -12.42
N PHE A 23 -29.66 3.08 -12.20
CA PHE A 23 -28.49 3.00 -13.08
C PHE A 23 -28.77 1.99 -14.20
N SER A 24 -29.12 2.47 -15.38
CA SER A 24 -29.27 1.68 -16.60
C SER A 24 -27.91 1.58 -17.33
N LEU A 25 -27.35 0.36 -17.37
CA LEU A 25 -26.15 0.02 -18.15
C LEU A 25 -26.49 -0.01 -19.65
N SER A 26 -26.04 0.98 -20.40
CA SER A 26 -25.93 0.89 -21.86
C SER A 26 -24.56 0.30 -22.23
N SER A 27 -24.57 -0.89 -22.81
CA SER A 27 -23.40 -1.55 -23.37
C SER A 27 -22.97 -0.88 -24.67
N THR A 28 -21.83 -0.19 -24.66
CA THR A 28 -21.12 0.22 -25.88
C THR A 28 -20.05 -0.81 -26.26
N PRO A 29 -19.83 -1.04 -27.57
CA PRO A 29 -19.05 -2.17 -28.05
C PRO A 29 -17.55 -1.98 -27.80
N SER A 30 -16.91 -3.10 -27.46
CA SER A 30 -15.48 -3.27 -27.23
C SER A 30 -14.66 -2.90 -28.45
N SER A 31 -13.90 -1.80 -28.37
CA SER A 31 -12.72 -1.61 -29.21
C SER A 31 -11.57 -2.42 -28.61
N THR A 32 -11.24 -3.53 -29.26
CA THR A 32 -10.02 -4.31 -29.07
C THR A 32 -8.83 -3.40 -29.36
N SER A 33 -8.28 -2.77 -28.34
CA SER A 33 -6.94 -2.18 -28.40
C SER A 33 -5.93 -3.29 -28.19
N SER A 34 -5.15 -3.58 -29.24
CA SER A 34 -3.97 -4.43 -29.18
C SER A 34 -3.05 -3.99 -28.04
N PRO A 35 -2.48 -4.90 -27.22
CA PRO A 35 -1.70 -4.55 -26.04
C PRO A 35 -0.26 -4.15 -26.45
N SER A 36 -0.13 -3.01 -27.11
CA SER A 36 1.14 -2.41 -27.49
C SER A 36 1.25 -1.04 -26.83
N THR A 37 1.81 -0.97 -25.62
CA THR A 37 2.08 0.37 -25.05
C THR A 37 3.47 0.54 -24.46
N TYR A 38 4.14 -0.43 -23.81
CA TYR A 38 5.54 -0.21 -23.34
C TYR A 38 6.39 -1.50 -23.23
N PRO A 39 7.19 -1.88 -24.24
CA PRO A 39 8.01 -3.11 -24.22
C PRO A 39 9.03 -3.14 -23.07
N THR A 40 9.47 -1.98 -22.60
CA THR A 40 10.46 -1.80 -21.51
C THR A 40 9.94 -2.11 -20.11
N THR A 41 8.64 -2.36 -19.92
CA THR A 41 8.07 -2.65 -18.58
C THR A 41 7.53 -4.06 -18.42
N ARG A 42 7.32 -4.75 -19.56
CA ARG A 42 6.80 -6.12 -19.61
C ARG A 42 7.81 -7.08 -18.96
N PRO A 43 7.38 -7.97 -18.05
CA PRO A 43 8.23 -9.06 -17.58
C PRO A 43 8.70 -9.91 -18.76
N SER A 44 10.02 -10.11 -18.85
CA SER A 44 10.66 -10.95 -19.86
C SER A 44 11.82 -11.70 -19.21
N PRO A 45 12.12 -12.94 -19.61
CA PRO A 45 13.33 -13.65 -19.16
C PRO A 45 14.63 -12.87 -19.42
N THR A 46 14.63 -12.01 -20.45
CA THR A 46 15.81 -11.24 -20.88
C THR A 46 15.90 -9.83 -20.28
N LEU A 47 14.86 -9.36 -19.60
CA LEU A 47 14.80 -8.02 -19.02
C LEU A 47 14.58 -8.09 -17.52
N SER A 48 15.66 -7.88 -16.75
CA SER A 48 15.57 -7.87 -15.30
C SER A 48 14.67 -6.74 -14.78
N ARG A 49 13.75 -7.09 -13.89
CA ARG A 49 12.90 -6.14 -13.15
C ARG A 49 13.70 -5.10 -12.37
N ASP A 50 14.90 -5.46 -11.94
CA ASP A 50 15.75 -4.60 -11.11
C ASP A 50 16.67 -3.68 -11.94
N ALA A 51 16.56 -3.72 -13.27
CA ALA A 51 17.28 -2.78 -14.14
C ALA A 51 16.80 -1.33 -13.90
N PRO A 52 17.71 -0.34 -13.75
CA PRO A 52 17.34 1.05 -13.48
C PRO A 52 16.42 1.69 -14.53
N SER A 53 16.52 1.28 -15.80
CA SER A 53 15.61 1.72 -16.87
C SER A 53 14.17 1.25 -16.64
N VAL A 54 13.99 -0.03 -16.27
CA VAL A 54 12.69 -0.64 -15.96
C VAL A 54 12.08 -0.01 -14.72
N ILE A 55 12.87 0.15 -13.66
CA ILE A 55 12.42 0.80 -12.42
C ILE A 55 11.90 2.21 -12.70
N ARG A 56 12.67 3.05 -13.41
CA ARG A 56 12.25 4.41 -13.77
C ARG A 56 10.99 4.43 -14.63
N ALA A 57 10.89 3.55 -15.62
CA ALA A 57 9.70 3.46 -16.47
C ALA A 57 8.45 3.08 -15.67
N ARG A 58 8.56 2.06 -14.80
CA ARG A 58 7.46 1.64 -13.91
C ARG A 58 7.04 2.76 -12.95
N ILE A 59 8.01 3.46 -12.34
CA ILE A 59 7.75 4.62 -11.47
C ILE A 59 6.99 5.72 -12.23
N ARG A 60 7.41 6.06 -13.45
CA ARG A 60 6.72 7.10 -14.25
C ARG A 60 5.28 6.73 -14.53
N LEU A 61 5.03 5.49 -14.95
CA LEU A 61 3.68 5.00 -15.27
C LEU A 61 2.78 4.98 -14.02
N VAL A 62 3.28 4.46 -12.89
CA VAL A 62 2.49 4.41 -11.65
C VAL A 62 2.22 5.81 -11.10
N THR A 63 3.17 6.74 -11.21
CA THR A 63 2.95 8.14 -10.79
C THR A 63 1.89 8.81 -11.65
N LEU A 64 1.90 8.60 -12.97
CA LEU A 64 0.89 9.14 -13.87
C LEU A 64 -0.51 8.58 -13.54
N SER A 65 -0.64 7.25 -13.44
CA SER A 65 -1.92 6.63 -13.13
C SER A 65 -2.44 6.99 -11.74
N SER A 66 -1.55 7.11 -10.75
CA SER A 66 -1.92 7.51 -9.39
C SER A 66 -2.36 8.97 -9.31
N THR A 67 -1.71 9.86 -10.06
CA THR A 67 -2.12 11.28 -10.16
C THR A 67 -3.53 11.38 -10.74
N LEU A 68 -3.79 10.72 -11.87
CA LEU A 68 -5.12 10.72 -12.50
C LEU A 68 -6.19 10.13 -11.58
N SER A 69 -5.90 9.01 -10.92
CA SER A 69 -6.82 8.37 -9.97
C SER A 69 -7.11 9.27 -8.77
N THR A 70 -6.11 10.01 -8.29
CA THR A 70 -6.25 10.95 -7.16
C THR A 70 -7.13 12.13 -7.54
N LEU A 71 -6.88 12.75 -8.70
CA LEU A 71 -7.70 13.86 -9.20
C LEU A 71 -9.16 13.43 -9.39
N LEU A 72 -9.38 12.26 -9.99
CA LEU A 72 -10.71 11.69 -10.14
C LEU A 72 -11.37 11.42 -8.80
N THR A 73 -10.64 10.85 -7.83
CA THR A 73 -11.19 10.57 -6.49
C THR A 73 -11.56 11.84 -5.75
N ILE A 74 -10.72 12.88 -5.79
CA ILE A 74 -11.03 14.20 -5.20
C ILE A 74 -12.29 14.75 -5.86
N TYR A 75 -12.36 14.77 -7.19
CA TYR A 75 -13.52 15.24 -7.93
C TYR A 75 -14.79 14.50 -7.50
N LEU A 76 -14.79 13.16 -7.53
CA LEU A 76 -15.93 12.32 -7.13
C LEU A 76 -16.37 12.57 -5.69
N ILE A 77 -15.44 12.63 -4.73
CA ILE A 77 -15.80 12.87 -3.33
C ILE A 77 -16.43 14.25 -3.18
N THR A 78 -15.81 15.29 -3.75
CA THR A 78 -16.34 16.66 -3.63
C THR A 78 -17.71 16.83 -4.28
N THR A 79 -17.96 16.18 -5.42
CA THR A 79 -19.25 16.30 -6.13
C THR A 79 -20.35 15.46 -5.49
N LEU A 80 -20.05 14.22 -5.10
CA LEU A 80 -21.06 13.30 -4.54
C LEU A 80 -21.44 13.64 -3.10
N THR A 81 -20.51 14.18 -2.31
CA THR A 81 -20.77 14.51 -0.90
C THR A 81 -20.99 16.01 -0.67
N HIS A 82 -20.93 16.82 -1.73
CA HIS A 82 -20.96 18.29 -1.66
C HIS A 82 -19.95 18.85 -0.63
N SER A 83 -18.81 18.17 -0.44
CA SER A 83 -17.81 18.52 0.56
C SER A 83 -16.86 19.60 0.08
N THR A 84 -16.33 20.39 1.02
CA THR A 84 -15.25 21.33 0.74
C THR A 84 -13.92 20.59 0.52
N LEU A 85 -13.02 21.18 -0.27
CA LEU A 85 -11.70 20.61 -0.53
C LEU A 85 -10.91 20.24 0.76
N PRO A 86 -10.87 21.08 1.82
CA PRO A 86 -10.19 20.71 3.07
C PRO A 86 -10.79 19.47 3.76
N SER A 87 -12.12 19.29 3.66
CA SER A 87 -12.80 18.12 4.21
C SER A 87 -12.44 16.85 3.43
N THR A 88 -12.37 16.96 2.11
CA THR A 88 -11.88 15.88 1.24
C THR A 88 -10.42 15.54 1.54
N LEU A 89 -9.53 16.53 1.64
CA LEU A 89 -8.12 16.30 1.98
C LEU A 89 -7.95 15.67 3.38
N ARG A 90 -8.85 15.98 4.32
CA ARG A 90 -8.89 15.32 5.64
C ARG A 90 -9.30 13.86 5.53
N LEU A 91 -10.31 13.56 4.71
CA LEU A 91 -10.75 12.19 4.48
C LEU A 91 -9.66 11.35 3.78
N LEU A 92 -8.92 11.95 2.83
CA LEU A 92 -7.77 11.32 2.18
C LEU A 92 -6.55 11.18 3.12
N GLY A 93 -6.58 11.81 4.29
CA GLY A 93 -5.51 11.77 5.29
C GLY A 93 -4.29 12.64 4.97
N TRP A 94 -4.50 13.69 4.16
CA TRP A 94 -3.44 14.60 3.71
C TRP A 94 -3.33 15.84 4.61
N TYR A 95 -4.45 16.30 5.18
CA TYR A 95 -4.48 17.51 6.00
C TYR A 95 -5.59 17.49 7.05
N PRO A 96 -5.36 17.91 8.31
CA PRO A 96 -4.08 18.34 8.88
C PRO A 96 -3.16 17.17 9.24
N ILE A 97 -1.85 17.41 9.19
CA ILE A 97 -0.84 16.43 9.62
C ILE A 97 -0.44 16.73 11.07
N HIS A 98 -0.69 15.78 11.96
CA HIS A 98 -0.29 15.88 13.37
C HIS A 98 0.93 14.98 13.63
N PRO A 99 2.04 15.46 14.22
CA PRO A 99 3.21 14.62 14.47
C PRO A 99 2.90 13.37 15.31
N LEU A 100 1.99 13.48 16.28
CA LEU A 100 1.58 12.35 17.14
C LEU A 100 0.79 11.28 16.38
N SER A 101 0.10 11.63 15.28
CA SER A 101 -0.62 10.65 14.46
C SER A 101 0.34 9.80 13.62
N ILE A 102 1.58 10.27 13.43
CA ILE A 102 2.68 9.54 12.79
C ILE A 102 3.50 8.76 13.82
N LEU A 103 3.87 9.41 14.93
CA LEU A 103 4.77 8.82 15.92
C LEU A 103 4.17 7.58 16.60
N ARG A 104 2.89 7.61 16.99
CA ARG A 104 2.26 6.49 17.71
C ARG A 104 2.18 5.21 16.86
N PRO A 105 1.69 5.23 15.60
CA PRO A 105 1.74 4.05 14.75
C PRO A 105 3.15 3.58 14.45
N LEU A 106 4.11 4.50 14.26
CA LEU A 106 5.50 4.09 14.04
C LEU A 106 6.08 3.34 15.24
N LEU A 107 5.84 3.84 16.46
CA LEU A 107 6.23 3.13 17.68
C LEU A 107 5.55 1.76 17.78
N LEU A 108 4.26 1.68 17.45
CA LEU A 108 3.54 0.41 17.41
C LEU A 108 4.17 -0.57 16.40
N THR A 109 4.53 -0.09 15.19
CA THR A 109 5.22 -0.92 14.18
C THR A 109 6.59 -1.35 14.67
N ILE A 110 7.37 -0.47 15.32
CA ILE A 110 8.67 -0.80 15.90
C ILE A 110 8.54 -1.89 16.95
N LEU A 111 7.53 -1.79 17.83
CA LEU A 111 7.25 -2.81 18.84
C LEU A 111 6.85 -4.15 18.21
N LEU A 112 5.99 -4.12 17.18
CA LEU A 112 5.58 -5.31 16.44
C LEU A 112 6.77 -6.02 15.78
N PHE A 113 7.75 -5.25 15.30
CA PHE A 113 8.98 -5.76 14.68
C PHE A 113 10.16 -5.87 15.65
N SER A 114 9.92 -5.82 16.96
CA SER A 114 10.99 -5.89 17.98
C SER A 114 11.87 -7.15 17.85
N GLY A 115 11.30 -8.30 17.50
CA GLY A 115 12.05 -9.53 17.23
C GLY A 115 13.05 -9.39 16.06
N PRO A 116 12.59 -9.10 14.83
CA PRO A 116 13.48 -8.84 13.69
C PRO A 116 14.49 -7.70 13.93
N LEU A 117 14.10 -6.67 14.67
CA LEU A 117 15.02 -5.59 15.06
C LEU A 117 16.10 -6.08 16.00
N PHE A 118 15.76 -6.90 17.00
CA PHE A 118 16.72 -7.50 17.93
C PHE A 118 17.74 -8.37 17.17
N GLU A 119 17.27 -9.22 16.25
CA GLU A 119 18.14 -10.03 15.39
C GLU A 119 19.11 -9.14 14.58
N LYS A 120 18.60 -8.14 13.85
CA LYS A 120 19.47 -7.25 13.05
C LYS A 120 20.42 -6.40 13.89
N ALA A 121 19.94 -5.83 14.99
CA ALA A 121 20.72 -4.93 15.82
C ALA A 121 21.82 -5.67 16.57
N ILE A 122 21.46 -6.76 17.26
CA ILE A 122 22.34 -7.44 18.22
C ILE A 122 23.11 -8.58 17.55
N ILE A 123 22.42 -9.47 16.82
CA ILE A 123 23.05 -10.66 16.23
C ILE A 123 23.94 -10.25 15.06
N HIS A 124 23.42 -9.42 14.14
CA HIS A 124 24.20 -8.91 13.00
C HIS A 124 25.05 -7.67 13.32
N ARG A 125 25.08 -7.22 14.59
CA ARG A 125 25.83 -6.04 15.07
C ARG A 125 25.65 -4.77 14.22
N SER A 126 24.52 -4.66 13.51
CA SER A 126 24.27 -3.58 12.55
C SER A 126 23.89 -2.26 13.21
N TRP A 127 23.64 -2.24 14.52
CA TRP A 127 23.30 -1.01 15.26
C TRP A 127 24.34 0.10 15.09
N ARG A 128 25.63 -0.24 14.96
CA ARG A 128 26.72 0.73 14.75
C ARG A 128 26.67 1.41 13.38
N THR A 129 26.24 0.70 12.33
CA THR A 129 26.12 1.27 10.99
C THR A 129 24.85 2.11 10.84
N TRP A 130 23.81 1.77 11.59
CA TRP A 130 22.57 2.57 11.67
C TRP A 130 22.81 3.92 12.35
N LEU A 131 23.48 3.94 13.50
CA LEU A 131 23.83 5.19 14.20
C LEU A 131 24.69 6.13 13.34
N ARG A 132 25.48 5.59 12.42
CA ARG A 132 26.31 6.37 11.49
C ARG A 132 25.55 6.81 10.23
N GLY A 133 24.26 6.49 10.08
CA GLY A 133 23.44 6.83 8.92
C GLY A 133 23.80 6.14 7.59
N ARG A 134 24.93 5.41 7.55
CA ARG A 134 25.45 4.76 6.32
C ARG A 134 24.48 3.74 5.75
N ALA A 135 23.82 2.96 6.60
CA ALA A 135 22.87 1.94 6.17
C ALA A 135 21.65 2.54 5.45
N LEU A 136 21.16 3.70 5.89
CA LEU A 136 20.07 4.41 5.23
C LEU A 136 20.55 5.03 3.90
N HIS A 137 21.72 5.65 3.91
CA HIS A 137 22.31 6.23 2.70
C HIS A 137 22.52 5.17 1.61
N GLU A 138 23.16 4.04 1.92
CA GLU A 138 23.35 2.92 1.00
C GLU A 138 22.02 2.32 0.53
N SER A 139 21.03 2.26 1.42
CA SER A 139 19.68 1.78 1.10
C SER A 139 18.91 2.74 0.20
N LEU A 140 19.25 4.03 0.13
CA LEU A 140 18.55 5.02 -0.69
C LEU A 140 19.35 5.49 -1.92
N SER A 141 20.64 5.18 -1.97
CA SER A 141 21.52 5.56 -3.09
C SER A 141 21.30 4.71 -4.35
N SER A 142 20.48 3.66 -4.29
CA SER A 142 20.15 2.79 -5.42
C SER A 142 18.69 2.96 -5.88
N TRP A 143 18.43 2.77 -7.17
CA TRP A 143 17.07 2.76 -7.71
C TRP A 143 16.19 1.66 -7.11
N ILE A 144 16.78 0.52 -6.75
CA ILE A 144 16.10 -0.59 -6.06
C ILE A 144 15.66 -0.13 -4.67
N GLY A 145 16.56 0.52 -3.95
CA GLY A 145 16.31 1.10 -2.64
C GLY A 145 15.23 2.17 -2.65
N TRP A 146 15.34 3.14 -3.55
CA TRP A 146 14.33 4.19 -3.74
C TRP A 146 12.96 3.61 -4.06
N ARG A 147 12.90 2.60 -4.95
CA ARG A 147 11.66 1.87 -5.25
C ARG A 147 11.07 1.21 -4.00
N ASN A 148 11.88 0.47 -3.24
CA ASN A 148 11.41 -0.36 -2.13
C ASN A 148 11.01 0.45 -0.89
N TYR A 149 11.67 1.59 -0.62
CA TYR A 149 11.50 2.34 0.62
C TYR A 149 10.74 3.65 0.47
N ILE A 150 10.63 4.19 -0.75
CA ILE A 150 9.95 5.46 -1.01
C ILE A 150 8.82 5.26 -2.02
N ALA A 151 9.14 4.88 -3.25
CA ALA A 151 8.17 4.88 -4.34
C ALA A 151 7.01 3.91 -4.11
N GLY A 152 7.32 2.64 -3.83
CA GLY A 152 6.34 1.59 -3.60
C GLY A 152 5.44 1.91 -2.41
N PRO A 153 6.00 2.13 -1.20
CA PRO A 153 5.20 2.52 -0.04
C PRO A 153 4.32 3.74 -0.30
N LEU A 154 4.85 4.80 -0.92
CA LEU A 154 4.06 6.01 -1.18
C LEU A 154 2.89 5.74 -2.13
N THR A 155 3.12 5.10 -3.28
CA THR A 155 2.07 4.87 -4.28
C THR A 155 1.05 3.85 -3.81
N GLU A 156 1.49 2.78 -3.12
CA GLU A 156 0.60 1.77 -2.59
C GLU A 156 -0.29 2.33 -1.47
N GLU A 157 0.26 3.04 -0.50
CA GLU A 157 -0.55 3.66 0.55
C GLU A 157 -1.47 4.76 -0.01
N LEU A 158 -1.02 5.52 -1.00
CA LEU A 158 -1.87 6.50 -1.69
C LEU A 158 -3.10 5.80 -2.29
N ILE A 159 -2.91 4.80 -3.14
CA ILE A 159 -4.04 4.13 -3.83
C ILE A 159 -4.94 3.40 -2.84
N PHE A 160 -4.38 2.56 -1.97
CA PHE A 160 -5.19 1.64 -1.16
C PHE A 160 -5.71 2.26 0.14
N ARG A 161 -4.92 3.11 0.80
CA ARG A 161 -5.31 3.73 2.07
C ARG A 161 -5.91 5.12 1.85
N SER A 162 -5.31 5.94 0.99
CA SER A 162 -5.79 7.31 0.79
C SER A 162 -6.93 7.45 -0.22
N LEU A 163 -7.03 6.59 -1.25
CA LEU A 163 -8.15 6.65 -2.21
C LEU A 163 -9.22 5.59 -1.94
N LEU A 164 -8.84 4.31 -2.00
CA LEU A 164 -9.78 3.18 -1.96
C LEU A 164 -10.53 3.08 -0.62
N THR A 165 -9.83 3.27 0.50
CA THR A 165 -10.43 3.14 1.83
C THR A 165 -11.46 4.25 2.10
N PRO A 166 -11.16 5.55 1.89
CA PRO A 166 -12.15 6.62 1.90
C PRO A 166 -13.39 6.37 1.06
N LEU A 167 -13.23 5.94 -0.19
CA LEU A 167 -14.37 5.62 -1.05
C LEU A 167 -15.26 4.54 -0.44
N HIS A 168 -14.68 3.51 0.20
CA HIS A 168 -15.45 2.49 0.92
C HIS A 168 -16.10 3.02 2.20
N LEU A 169 -15.44 3.93 2.93
CA LEU A 169 -15.98 4.57 4.13
C LEU A 169 -17.18 5.48 3.83
N LEU A 170 -17.31 5.97 2.60
CA LEU A 170 -18.47 6.74 2.14
C LEU A 170 -19.66 5.86 1.72
N THR A 171 -19.47 4.54 1.63
CA THR A 171 -20.57 3.61 1.35
C THR A 171 -21.36 3.27 2.63
N PRO A 172 -22.57 2.70 2.52
CA PRO A 172 -23.32 2.19 3.68
C PRO A 172 -22.67 0.99 4.40
N LEU A 173 -21.48 0.51 3.96
CA LEU A 173 -20.82 -0.61 4.59
C LEU A 173 -20.32 -0.25 6.00
N PRO A 174 -20.54 -1.13 7.00
CA PRO A 174 -19.96 -0.95 8.33
C PRO A 174 -18.43 -0.85 8.29
N VAL A 175 -17.86 0.06 9.08
CA VAL A 175 -16.40 0.27 9.18
C VAL A 175 -15.61 -1.04 9.38
N PRO A 176 -16.01 -1.98 10.25
CA PRO A 176 -15.29 -3.25 10.39
C PRO A 176 -15.21 -4.05 9.08
N ARG A 177 -16.26 -4.02 8.24
CA ARG A 177 -16.25 -4.68 6.94
C ARG A 177 -15.30 -3.98 5.97
N THR A 178 -15.29 -2.65 5.96
CA THR A 178 -14.32 -1.88 5.16
C THR A 178 -12.89 -2.19 5.54
N VAL A 179 -12.59 -2.24 6.85
CA VAL A 179 -11.26 -2.61 7.36
C VAL A 179 -10.85 -4.02 6.93
N LEU A 180 -11.79 -4.97 6.87
CA LEU A 180 -11.50 -6.33 6.43
C LEU A 180 -11.39 -6.47 4.90
N LEU A 181 -12.20 -5.73 4.14
CA LEU A 181 -12.34 -5.88 2.69
C LEU A 181 -11.23 -5.17 1.92
N THR A 182 -10.91 -3.91 2.23
CA THR A 182 -9.95 -3.14 1.41
C THR A 182 -8.54 -3.76 1.37
N PRO A 183 -8.06 -4.43 2.43
CA PRO A 183 -6.79 -5.15 2.41
C PRO A 183 -6.79 -6.41 1.54
N LEU A 184 -7.95 -7.00 1.24
CA LEU A 184 -8.03 -8.11 0.29
C LEU A 184 -7.71 -7.62 -1.12
N TYR A 185 -8.19 -6.44 -1.54
CA TYR A 185 -7.81 -5.86 -2.84
C TYR A 185 -6.30 -5.61 -2.92
N PHE A 186 -5.70 -5.14 -1.82
CA PHE A 186 -4.25 -4.97 -1.72
C PHE A 186 -3.50 -6.30 -1.86
N GLY A 187 -3.97 -7.35 -1.20
CA GLY A 187 -3.41 -8.69 -1.33
C GLY A 187 -3.54 -9.25 -2.74
N ILE A 188 -4.74 -9.17 -3.34
CA ILE A 188 -5.02 -9.64 -4.71
C ILE A 188 -4.12 -8.92 -5.71
N ALA A 189 -3.92 -7.61 -5.55
CA ALA A 189 -3.04 -6.84 -6.41
C ALA A 189 -1.61 -7.39 -6.43
N HIS A 190 -1.15 -8.11 -5.42
CA HIS A 190 0.18 -8.75 -5.37
C HIS A 190 0.23 -10.15 -5.98
N VAL A 191 -0.91 -10.77 -6.31
CA VAL A 191 -0.95 -12.09 -6.98
C VAL A 191 -0.29 -12.02 -8.36
N HIS A 192 -0.19 -10.83 -8.97
CA HIS A 192 0.58 -10.65 -10.22
C HIS A 192 2.04 -11.09 -10.12
N HIS A 193 2.63 -11.15 -8.91
CA HIS A 193 3.98 -11.70 -8.72
C HIS A 193 4.07 -13.20 -9.00
N PHE A 194 2.97 -13.95 -8.86
CA PHE A 194 2.91 -15.33 -9.32
C PHE A 194 3.19 -15.40 -10.82
N TYR A 195 2.46 -14.60 -11.59
CA TYR A 195 2.62 -14.51 -13.04
C TYR A 195 4.03 -14.07 -13.44
N GLU A 196 4.58 -13.02 -12.80
CA GLU A 196 5.95 -12.56 -13.05
C GLU A 196 6.99 -13.65 -12.73
N TYR A 197 6.78 -14.40 -11.65
CA TYR A 197 7.68 -15.49 -11.24
C TYR A 197 7.63 -16.66 -12.24
N THR A 198 6.44 -17.12 -12.61
CA THR A 198 6.29 -18.24 -13.56
C THR A 198 6.86 -17.91 -14.95
N LEU A 199 6.76 -16.65 -15.38
CA LEU A 199 7.36 -16.21 -16.65
C LEU A 199 8.89 -16.15 -16.62
N THR A 200 9.45 -15.74 -15.49
CA THR A 200 10.92 -15.56 -15.35
C THR A 200 11.63 -16.85 -14.97
N HIS A 201 10.92 -17.84 -14.42
CA HIS A 201 11.46 -19.12 -13.98
C HIS A 201 10.70 -20.30 -14.61
N PRO A 202 10.73 -20.47 -15.94
CA PRO A 202 9.92 -21.46 -16.65
C PRO A 202 10.21 -22.91 -16.25
N HIS A 203 11.39 -23.19 -15.70
CA HIS A 203 11.81 -24.52 -15.25
C HIS A 203 11.44 -24.84 -13.79
N THR A 204 10.87 -23.88 -13.05
CA THR A 204 10.45 -24.14 -11.67
C THR A 204 9.07 -24.82 -11.65
N PRO A 205 8.90 -25.90 -10.85
CA PRO A 205 7.58 -26.50 -10.68
C PRO A 205 6.56 -25.48 -10.17
N LEU A 206 5.29 -25.66 -10.54
CA LEU A 206 4.22 -24.71 -10.20
C LEU A 206 3.96 -24.61 -8.69
N LEU A 207 4.17 -25.70 -7.94
CA LEU A 207 3.88 -25.76 -6.52
C LEU A 207 4.69 -24.74 -5.69
N PRO A 208 6.04 -24.65 -5.81
CA PRO A 208 6.82 -23.58 -5.19
C PRO A 208 6.36 -22.15 -5.56
N ALA A 209 6.02 -21.91 -6.82
CA ALA A 209 5.52 -20.61 -7.27
C ALA A 209 4.18 -20.27 -6.59
N LEU A 210 3.29 -21.25 -6.48
CA LEU A 210 1.98 -21.11 -5.83
C LEU A 210 2.14 -20.84 -4.33
N VAL A 211 2.95 -21.64 -3.63
CA VAL A 211 3.22 -21.46 -2.19
C VAL A 211 3.79 -20.07 -1.92
N ARG A 212 4.75 -19.62 -2.73
CA ARG A 212 5.31 -18.26 -2.64
C ARG A 212 4.21 -17.21 -2.78
N SER A 213 3.34 -17.34 -3.79
CA SER A 213 2.24 -16.40 -4.00
C SER A 213 1.22 -16.40 -2.87
N LEU A 214 0.90 -17.56 -2.29
CA LEU A 214 -0.03 -17.68 -1.18
C LEU A 214 0.53 -17.04 0.09
N VAL A 215 1.80 -17.30 0.41
CA VAL A 215 2.48 -16.66 1.55
C VAL A 215 2.54 -15.14 1.34
N GLN A 216 2.86 -14.70 0.12
CA GLN A 216 2.90 -13.27 -0.19
C GLN A 216 1.51 -12.63 -0.06
N PHE A 217 0.47 -13.26 -0.60
CA PHE A 217 -0.92 -12.80 -0.47
C PHE A 217 -1.36 -12.71 0.99
N ALA A 218 -1.14 -13.76 1.78
CA ALA A 218 -1.51 -13.78 3.20
C ALA A 218 -0.79 -12.67 3.98
N TYR A 219 0.53 -12.52 3.75
CA TYR A 219 1.31 -11.49 4.42
C TYR A 219 0.88 -10.07 4.02
N THR A 220 0.68 -9.80 2.72
CA THR A 220 0.27 -8.48 2.26
C THR A 220 -1.15 -8.14 2.72
N THR A 221 -2.06 -9.11 2.79
CA THR A 221 -3.39 -8.91 3.38
C THR A 221 -3.32 -8.60 4.87
N LEU A 222 -2.52 -9.35 5.65
CA LEU A 222 -2.32 -9.08 7.08
C LEU A 222 -1.74 -7.67 7.31
N PHE A 223 -0.71 -7.30 6.54
CA PHE A 223 -0.16 -5.96 6.58
C PHE A 223 -1.21 -4.91 6.19
N GLY A 224 -2.02 -5.19 5.17
CA GLY A 224 -3.09 -4.29 4.76
C GLY A 224 -4.14 -4.09 5.86
N TRP A 225 -4.52 -5.11 6.62
CA TRP A 225 -5.40 -4.96 7.79
C TRP A 225 -4.79 -4.03 8.83
N TYR A 226 -3.49 -4.20 9.13
CA TYR A 226 -2.77 -3.31 10.02
C TYR A 226 -2.75 -1.86 9.49
N ALA A 227 -2.36 -1.66 8.23
CA ALA A 227 -2.27 -0.34 7.61
C ALA A 227 -3.63 0.37 7.55
N THR A 228 -4.70 -0.34 7.15
CA THR A 228 -6.05 0.21 7.13
C THR A 228 -6.55 0.53 8.54
N PHE A 229 -6.26 -0.31 9.54
CA PHE A 229 -6.55 0.01 10.94
C PHE A 229 -5.85 1.31 11.37
N VAL A 230 -4.54 1.42 11.15
CA VAL A 230 -3.77 2.63 11.46
C VAL A 230 -4.37 3.84 10.75
N PHE A 231 -4.66 3.73 9.45
CA PHE A 231 -5.22 4.82 8.66
C PHE A 231 -6.58 5.28 9.21
N VAL A 232 -7.52 4.36 9.46
CA VAL A 232 -8.84 4.70 10.00
C VAL A 232 -8.76 5.30 11.41
N ARG A 233 -7.78 4.90 12.23
CA ARG A 233 -7.60 5.42 13.59
C ARG A 233 -6.91 6.79 13.62
N THR A 234 -6.07 7.10 12.65
CA THR A 234 -5.21 8.30 12.67
C THR A 234 -5.56 9.34 11.63
N GLY A 235 -6.22 8.95 10.53
CA GLY A 235 -6.48 9.80 9.38
C GLY A 235 -5.21 10.38 8.75
N SER A 236 -4.10 9.62 8.74
CA SER A 236 -2.80 10.12 8.31
C SER A 236 -2.16 9.21 7.25
N LEU A 237 -2.08 9.71 6.02
CA LEU A 237 -1.34 9.05 4.95
C LEU A 237 0.17 8.96 5.25
N PRO A 238 0.86 10.02 5.73
CA PRO A 238 2.27 9.92 6.10
C PRO A 238 2.55 8.85 7.16
N ALA A 239 1.64 8.65 8.11
CA ALA A 239 1.80 7.63 9.15
C ALA A 239 1.88 6.22 8.56
N VAL A 240 0.97 5.88 7.65
CA VAL A 240 0.95 4.55 7.01
C VAL A 240 2.07 4.38 5.98
N VAL A 241 2.45 5.44 5.25
CA VAL A 241 3.61 5.41 4.33
C VAL A 241 4.88 5.09 5.10
N LEU A 242 5.14 5.78 6.20
CA LEU A 242 6.34 5.54 7.01
C LEU A 242 6.31 4.17 7.69
N ALA A 243 5.15 3.71 8.16
CA ALA A 243 5.01 2.37 8.70
C ALA A 243 5.30 1.30 7.64
N HIS A 244 4.81 1.48 6.41
CA HIS A 244 5.09 0.59 5.29
C HIS A 244 6.58 0.59 4.93
N SER A 245 7.19 1.76 4.72
CA SER A 245 8.63 1.88 4.45
C SER A 245 9.46 1.17 5.52
N PHE A 246 9.07 1.30 6.79
CA PHE A 246 9.71 0.63 7.91
C PHE A 246 9.54 -0.90 7.87
N CYS A 247 8.34 -1.40 7.58
CA CYS A 247 8.10 -2.83 7.36
C CYS A 247 8.95 -3.39 6.22
N ASN A 248 9.07 -2.66 5.10
CA ASN A 248 9.93 -3.05 3.98
C ASN A 248 11.41 -3.11 4.37
N TRP A 249 11.86 -2.17 5.22
CA TRP A 249 13.22 -2.18 5.74
C TRP A 249 13.48 -3.32 6.73
N CYS A 250 12.50 -3.65 7.58
CA CYS A 250 12.58 -4.81 8.46
C CYS A 250 12.60 -6.12 7.65
N GLY A 251 11.81 -6.20 6.59
CA GLY A 251 11.61 -7.42 5.80
C GLY A 251 10.73 -8.44 6.53
N LEU A 252 10.52 -9.59 5.90
CA LEU A 252 9.75 -10.68 6.52
C LEU A 252 10.49 -11.24 7.75
N PRO A 253 9.78 -11.52 8.86
CA PRO A 253 10.36 -12.25 9.97
C PRO A 253 10.84 -13.62 9.47
N ARG A 254 12.09 -13.97 9.79
CA ARG A 254 12.64 -15.29 9.47
C ARG A 254 11.96 -16.29 10.39
N LEU A 255 11.11 -17.15 9.82
CA LEU A 255 10.39 -18.16 10.61
C LEU A 255 11.30 -19.32 11.03
N TRP A 256 12.49 -19.46 10.42
CA TRP A 256 13.49 -20.46 10.77
C TRP A 256 14.76 -19.79 11.27
N GLY A 257 15.27 -20.27 12.41
CA GLY A 257 16.52 -19.82 13.00
C GLY A 257 17.68 -20.12 12.05
N GLY A 258 18.37 -19.07 11.61
CA GLY A 258 19.65 -19.19 10.93
C GLY A 258 20.74 -19.59 11.92
N TRP A 259 20.68 -20.79 12.49
CA TRP A 259 21.84 -21.38 13.13
C TRP A 259 22.76 -21.91 12.03
N GLY A 260 23.79 -21.14 11.72
CA GLY A 260 24.85 -21.55 10.80
C GLY A 260 24.84 -20.81 9.48
N ARG A 261 25.46 -19.62 9.47
CA ARG A 261 26.36 -19.18 8.39
C ARG A 261 27.20 -18.02 8.93
N ARG A 262 28.30 -18.40 9.59
CA ARG A 262 29.50 -17.56 9.63
C ARG A 262 30.13 -17.70 8.25
N GLY A 263 30.16 -16.61 7.51
CA GLY A 263 30.95 -16.40 6.30
C GLY A 263 31.48 -14.98 6.38
#